data_AF-A0A377TVH2-F1
#
_entry.id   AF-A0A377TVH2-F1
#
_cell.length_a   1.000
_cell.length_b   1.000
_cell.length_c   1.000
_cell.angle_alpha   90.00
_cell.angle_beta   90.00
_cell.angle_gamma   90.00
#
_symmetry.space_group_name_H-M   'P 1'
#
loop_
_entity.id
_entity.type
_entity.pdbx_description
1 polymer ?
#
loop_
_entity_poly.entity_id
_entity_poly.type
_entity_poly.pdbx_seq_one_letter_code
_entity_poly.pdbx_strand_id
1 'polypeptide(L)' 'MLGKPPASEQKLIDDAVDEAARCTEIWLKDGLTKATNRLHAFKAQ' A
#
# COMPACT_ATOMS: atom_id res chain seq x y z
N MET A 1 -12.57 -8.06 12.15
CA MET A 1 -11.71 -8.98 12.93
C MET A 1 -10.95 -8.14 13.97
N LEU A 2 -10.68 -8.67 15.18
CA LEU A 2 -10.00 -7.96 16.28
C LEU A 2 -8.68 -8.63 16.73
N GLY A 3 -8.17 -9.59 15.95
CA GLY A 3 -6.92 -10.29 16.26
C GLY A 3 -5.69 -9.47 15.89
N LYS A 4 -4.63 -9.56 16.71
CA LYS A 4 -3.32 -8.99 16.39
C LYS A 4 -2.56 -9.95 15.44
N PRO A 5 -2.08 -9.48 14.27
CA PRO A 5 -1.31 -10.33 13.37
C PRO A 5 0.07 -10.66 13.95
N PRO A 6 0.68 -11.79 13.55
CA PRO A 6 2.10 -12.05 13.76
C PRO A 6 2.98 -10.91 13.25
N ALA A 7 4.15 -10.70 13.84
CA ALA A 7 5.05 -9.60 13.44
C ALA A 7 5.45 -9.66 11.96
N SER A 8 5.61 -10.86 11.39
CA SER A 8 5.89 -11.05 9.96
C SER A 8 4.77 -10.54 9.07
N GLU A 9 3.51 -10.79 9.42
CA GLU A 9 2.35 -10.29 8.68
C GLU A 9 2.15 -8.79 8.91
N GLN A 10 2.36 -8.31 10.14
CA GLN A 10 2.31 -6.88 10.44
C GLN A 10 3.28 -6.09 9.55
N LYS A 11 4.51 -6.60 9.34
CA LYS A 11 5.48 -5.97 8.45
C LYS A 11 4.95 -5.86 7.01
N LEU A 12 4.35 -6.93 6.48
CA LEU A 12 3.76 -6.90 5.14
C LEU A 12 2.62 -5.89 5.03
N ILE A 13 1.83 -5.74 6.10
CA ILE A 13 0.76 -4.74 6.20
C ILE A 13 1.36 -3.33 6.23
N ASP A 14 2.38 -3.10 7.04
CA ASP A 14 3.06 -1.81 7.18
C ASP A 14 3.68 -1.38 5.84
N ASP A 15 4.34 -2.30 5.13
CA ASP A 15 4.90 -2.06 3.80
C ASP A 15 3.80 -1.70 2.76
N ALA A 16 2.66 -2.39 2.82
CA ALA A 16 1.51 -2.08 1.95
C ALA A 16 0.86 -0.72 2.27
N VAL A 17 0.79 -0.35 3.56
CA VAL A 17 0.26 0.95 4.00
C VAL A 17 1.18 2.09 3.54
N ASP A 18 2.50 1.93 3.65
CA ASP A 18 3.47 2.91 3.15
C ASP A 18 3.34 3.13 1.64
N GLU A 19 3.21 2.06 0.86
CA GLU A 19 3.01 2.18 -0.59
C GLU A 19 1.66 2.82 -0.94
N ALA A 20 0.60 2.50 -0.21
CA ALA A 20 -0.72 3.13 -0.39
C ALA A 20 -0.68 4.64 -0.10
N ALA A 21 0.05 5.06 0.92
CA ALA A 21 0.23 6.48 1.24
C ALA A 21 0.96 7.22 0.10
N ARG A 22 2.04 6.64 -0.44
CA ARG A 22 2.75 7.20 -1.60
C ARG A 22 1.90 7.23 -2.87
N CYS A 23 1.10 6.20 -3.13
CA CYS A 23 0.17 6.18 -4.26
C CYS A 23 -0.96 7.20 -4.11
N THR A 24 -1.36 7.54 -2.88
CA THR A 24 -2.34 8.61 -2.62
C THR A 24 -1.79 9.97 -3.05
N GLU A 25 -0.51 10.25 -2.78
CA GLU A 25 0.13 11.47 -3.28
C GLU A 25 0.17 11.53 -4.82
N ILE A 26 0.48 10.40 -5.46
CA ILE A 26 0.43 10.28 -6.93
C ILE A 26 -0.98 10.50 -7.45
N TRP A 27 -2.00 10.01 -6.76
CA TRP A 27 -3.39 10.24 -7.19
C TRP A 27 -3.71 11.73 -7.21
N LEU A 28 -3.33 12.46 -6.15
CA LEU A 28 -3.60 13.90 -6.05
C LEU A 28 -2.81 14.74 -7.06
N LYS A 29 -1.62 14.28 -7.49
CA LYS A 29 -0.74 15.01 -8.41
C LYS A 29 -0.92 14.63 -9.88
N ASP A 30 -1.00 13.33 -10.15
CA ASP A 30 -0.89 12.73 -11.50
C ASP A 30 -2.15 11.97 -11.93
N GLY A 31 -3.14 11.85 -11.06
CA GLY A 31 -4.43 11.23 -11.35
C GLY A 31 -4.52 9.73 -11.01
N LEU A 32 -5.77 9.25 -10.96
CA LEU A 32 -6.12 7.94 -10.43
C LEU A 32 -5.47 6.78 -11.20
N THR A 33 -5.48 6.81 -12.53
CA THR A 33 -4.95 5.71 -13.36
C THR A 33 -3.49 5.40 -13.05
N LYS A 34 -2.66 6.44 -12.88
CA LYS A 34 -1.23 6.27 -12.59
C LYS A 34 -1.01 5.72 -11.18
N ALA A 35 -1.75 6.24 -10.20
CA ALA A 35 -1.70 5.76 -8.81
C ALA A 35 -2.11 4.29 -8.71
N THR A 36 -3.21 3.91 -9.36
CA THR A 36 -3.73 2.53 -9.34
C THR A 36 -2.78 1.55 -10.02
N ASN A 37 -2.21 1.92 -11.18
CA ASN A 37 -1.23 1.08 -11.87
C ASN A 37 -0.02 0.76 -10.98
N ARG A 38 0.47 1.76 -10.23
CA ARG A 38 1.57 1.57 -9.30
C ARG A 38 1.15 0.72 -8.10
N LEU A 39 0.05 1.07 -7.43
CA LEU A 39 -0.41 0.36 -6.23
C LEU A 39 -0.70 -1.12 -6.51
N HIS A 40 -1.34 -1.45 -7.63
CA HIS A 40 -1.66 -2.83 -7.99
C HIS A 40 -0.47 -3.64 -8.49
N ALA A 41 0.62 -3.00 -8.92
CA ALA A 41 1.86 -3.69 -9.26
C ALA A 41 2.71 -4.02 -8.03
N PHE A 42 2.48 -3.35 -6.90
CA PHE A 42 3.20 -3.58 -5.66
C PHE A 42 2.78 -4.89 -4.98
N LYS A 43 3.76 -5.64 -4.48
CA LYS A 43 3.56 -6.79 -3.59
C LYS A 43 4.63 -6.74 -2.50
N ALA A 44 4.21 -6.64 -1.24
CA ALA A 44 5.10 -6.89 -0.12
C ALA A 44 5.55 -8.37 -0.17
N GLN A 45 6.84 -8.62 0.09
CA GLN A 45 7.46 -9.95 0.07
C GLN A 45 8.01 -10.30 1.44
#